data_AF-A0A3A0AJR3-F1
#
_entry.id   AF-A0A3A0AJR3-F1
#
_cell.length_a   1.000
_cell.length_b   1.000
_cell.length_c   1.000
_cell.angle_alpha   90.00
_cell.angle_beta   90.00
_cell.angle_gamma   90.00
#
_symmetry.space_group_name_H-M   'P 1'
#
loop_
_entity.id
_entity.type
_entity.pdbx_description
1 polymer ?
#
loop_
_entity_poly.entity_id
_entity_poly.type
_entity_poly.pdbx_seq_one_letter_code
_entity_poly.pdbx_strand_id
1 'polypeptide(L)'
;MPRGAIAELFTRSSENPILKASDWPYPANTVFNPGATLLPNGETLLLVRVEDRRGISHLTAARSAAGINNWRIDPEPTLAPDPANYPEEIWGIEDPRIT
;
A
#
# COMPACT_ATOMS: atom_id res chain seq x y z
N MET A 1 41.17 -8.46 -12.87
CA MET A 1 40.06 -7.50 -12.73
C MET A 1 39.37 -7.78 -11.40
N PRO A 2 39.39 -6.88 -10.41
CA PRO A 2 38.57 -7.07 -9.21
C PRO A 2 37.10 -6.97 -9.61
N ARG A 3 36.25 -7.83 -9.06
CA ARG A 3 34.79 -7.76 -9.21
C ARG A 3 34.33 -6.35 -8.83
N GLY A 4 33.64 -5.66 -9.74
CA GLY A 4 33.08 -4.34 -9.46
C GLY A 4 32.18 -4.43 -8.23
N ALA A 5 32.47 -3.62 -7.22
CA ALA A 5 31.60 -3.49 -6.06
C ALA A 5 30.23 -3.00 -6.55
N ILE A 6 29.16 -3.71 -6.18
CA ILE A 6 27.80 -3.27 -6.47
C ILE A 6 27.56 -1.99 -5.66
N ALA A 7 27.38 -0.86 -6.33
CA ALA A 7 27.02 0.40 -5.68
C ALA A 7 25.56 0.31 -5.20
N GLU A 8 25.33 0.63 -3.93
CA GLU A 8 23.98 0.68 -3.36
C GLU A 8 23.27 1.96 -3.84
N LEU A 9 22.31 1.79 -4.77
CA LEU A 9 21.59 2.91 -5.40
C LEU A 9 20.42 3.44 -4.55
N PHE A 10 19.95 2.64 -3.60
CA PHE A 10 18.82 3.00 -2.74
C PHE A 10 19.23 2.94 -1.28
N THR A 11 18.98 4.02 -0.55
CA THR A 11 19.16 4.06 0.90
C THR A 11 17.83 3.78 1.58
N ARG A 12 17.83 2.85 2.54
CA ARG A 12 16.64 2.61 3.37
C ARG A 12 16.35 3.85 4.23
N SER A 13 15.10 4.30 4.20
CA SER A 13 14.63 5.34 5.11
C SER A 13 14.75 4.91 6.57
N SER A 14 15.13 5.83 7.45
CA SER A 14 15.06 5.67 8.90
C SER A 14 13.62 5.61 9.41
N GLU A 15 12.65 6.10 8.64
CA GLU A 15 11.21 6.09 8.96
C GLU A 15 10.54 4.74 8.70
N ASN A 16 11.30 3.71 8.29
CA ASN A 16 10.71 2.41 7.99
C ASN A 16 10.21 1.70 9.27
N PRO A 17 9.05 1.01 9.18
CA PRO A 17 8.14 0.97 8.04
C PRO A 17 7.34 2.28 7.90
N ILE A 18 7.21 2.77 6.66
CA ILE A 18 6.51 4.04 6.35
C ILE A 18 4.98 3.98 6.56
N LEU A 19 4.43 2.77 6.68
CA LEU A 19 3.03 2.47 6.99
C LEU A 19 2.98 1.20 7.87
N LYS A 20 2.12 1.20 8.87
CA LYS A 20 1.87 0.09 9.79
C LYS A 20 0.37 -0.18 9.88
N ALA A 21 -0.01 -1.42 10.23
CA ALA A 21 -1.42 -1.78 10.41
C ALA A 21 -2.11 -0.93 11.50
N SER A 22 -1.36 -0.44 12.49
CA SER A 22 -1.87 0.47 13.54
C SER A 22 -2.24 1.86 13.05
N ASP A 23 -1.79 2.26 11.87
CA ASP A 23 -2.05 3.59 11.31
C ASP A 23 -3.44 3.66 10.66
N TRP A 24 -4.05 2.50 10.39
CA TRP A 24 -5.37 2.41 9.80
C TRP A 24 -6.48 2.79 10.79
N PRO A 25 -7.48 3.58 10.38
CA PRO A 25 -8.57 4.01 11.25
C PRO A 25 -9.61 2.91 11.53
N TYR A 26 -9.38 1.69 11.02
CA TYR A 26 -10.24 0.53 11.22
C TYR A 26 -9.38 -0.74 11.41
N PRO A 27 -9.97 -1.85 11.89
CA PRO A 27 -9.21 -3.07 12.16
C PRO A 27 -8.53 -3.65 10.92
N ALA A 28 -7.19 -3.63 10.92
CA ALA A 28 -6.35 -4.33 9.96
C ALA A 28 -5.52 -5.41 10.68
N ASN A 29 -5.21 -6.50 9.98
CA ASN A 29 -4.21 -7.49 10.41
C ASN A 29 -2.82 -7.07 9.95
N THR A 30 -2.68 -6.74 8.67
CA THR A 30 -1.40 -6.31 8.06
C THR A 30 -1.65 -5.38 6.87
N VAL A 31 -0.66 -4.57 6.52
CA VAL A 31 -0.67 -3.65 5.38
C VAL A 31 0.66 -3.77 4.63
N PHE A 32 0.59 -4.04 3.33
CA PHE A 32 1.76 -4.38 2.53
C PHE A 32 1.43 -4.29 1.02
N ASN A 33 2.39 -4.68 0.16
CA ASN A 33 2.26 -4.77 -1.30
C ASN A 33 1.49 -3.62 -1.98
N PRO A 34 1.84 -2.34 -1.73
CA PRO A 34 1.12 -1.24 -2.34
C PRO A 34 1.46 -1.10 -3.83
N GLY A 35 0.46 -0.70 -4.62
CA GLY A 35 0.69 -0.02 -5.90
C GLY A 35 1.02 1.44 -5.63
N ALA A 36 1.91 2.05 -6.41
CA ALA A 36 2.37 3.42 -6.19
C ALA A 36 2.28 4.26 -7.47
N THR A 37 1.81 5.51 -7.36
CA THR A 37 1.85 6.50 -8.45
C THR A 37 1.96 7.92 -7.90
N LEU A 38 2.33 8.87 -8.76
CA LEU A 38 2.24 10.30 -8.51
C LEU A 38 0.91 10.83 -9.06
N LEU A 39 0.16 11.52 -8.21
CA LEU A 39 -1.04 12.22 -8.61
C LEU A 39 -0.70 13.51 -9.38
N PRO A 40 -1.63 14.06 -10.19
CA PRO A 40 -1.40 15.30 -10.93
C PRO A 40 -1.05 16.52 -10.06
N ASN A 41 -1.43 16.50 -8.78
CA ASN A 41 -1.11 17.55 -7.81
C ASN A 41 0.28 17.36 -7.14
N GLY A 42 1.02 16.31 -7.50
CA GLY A 42 2.35 15.98 -6.97
C GLY A 42 2.35 15.11 -5.71
N GLU A 43 1.19 14.78 -5.12
CA GLU A 43 1.14 13.83 -4.00
C GLU A 43 1.50 12.42 -4.48
N THR A 44 2.25 11.67 -3.68
CA THR A 44 2.39 10.23 -3.84
C THR A 44 1.13 9.55 -3.32
N LEU A 45 0.53 8.68 -4.14
CA LEU A 45 -0.52 7.77 -3.73
C LEU A 45 0.05 6.35 -3.63
N LEU A 46 -0.22 5.70 -2.51
CA LEU A 46 -0.11 4.26 -2.36
C LEU A 46 -1.51 3.66 -2.32
N LEU A 47 -1.82 2.74 -3.22
CA LEU A 47 -3.00 1.88 -3.12
C LEU A 47 -2.57 0.62 -2.38
N VAL A 48 -2.82 0.59 -1.08
CA VAL A 48 -2.23 -0.37 -0.15
C VAL A 48 -3.12 -1.59 -0.05
N ARG A 49 -2.54 -2.79 -0.15
CA ARG A 49 -3.23 -4.02 0.23
C ARG A 49 -3.33 -4.08 1.74
N VAL A 50 -4.56 -4.16 2.23
CA VAL A 50 -4.89 -4.28 3.64
C VAL A 50 -5.56 -5.63 3.81
N GLU A 51 -4.93 -6.52 4.59
CA GLU A 51 -5.57 -7.76 5.00
C GLU A 51 -6.32 -7.51 6.30
N ASP A 52 -7.61 -7.83 6.33
CA ASP A 52 -8.41 -7.75 7.55
C ASP A 52 -8.15 -8.93 8.50
N ARG A 53 -8.77 -8.93 9.68
CA ARG A 53 -8.59 -9.99 10.69
C ARG A 53 -9.23 -11.33 10.33
N ARG A 54 -9.96 -11.41 9.21
CA ARG A 54 -10.49 -12.66 8.64
C ARG A 54 -9.53 -13.24 7.60
N GLY A 55 -8.45 -12.54 7.25
CA GLY A 55 -7.52 -12.92 6.18
C GLY A 55 -8.00 -12.52 4.79
N ILE A 56 -8.97 -11.60 4.68
CA ILE A 56 -9.49 -11.13 3.39
C ILE A 56 -8.86 -9.78 3.07
N SER A 57 -8.31 -9.65 1.86
CA SER A 57 -7.67 -8.44 1.39
C SER A 57 -8.66 -7.47 0.74
N HIS A 58 -8.51 -6.18 1.03
CA HIS A 58 -9.09 -5.06 0.28
C HIS A 58 -8.01 -4.00 0.03
N LEU A 59 -8.32 -2.99 -0.79
CA LEU A 59 -7.36 -1.94 -1.13
C LEU A 59 -7.76 -0.60 -0.55
N THR A 60 -6.81 0.11 0.05
CA THR A 60 -7.04 1.43 0.66
C THR A 60 -5.97 2.41 0.23
N ALA A 61 -6.39 3.58 -0.22
CA ALA A 61 -5.48 4.63 -0.61
C ALA A 61 -4.89 5.34 0.60
N ALA A 62 -3.57 5.54 0.57
CA ALA A 62 -2.82 6.40 1.46
C ALA A 62 -2.10 7.46 0.61
N ARG A 63 -2.18 8.74 0.99
CA ARG A 63 -1.61 9.85 0.22
C ARG A 63 -0.61 10.64 1.05
N SER A 64 0.53 11.00 0.48
CA SER A 64 1.57 11.80 1.13
C SER A 64 2.19 12.79 0.15
N ALA A 65 2.41 14.02 0.59
CA ALA A 65 3.14 15.01 -0.19
C ALA A 65 4.64 14.65 -0.36
N ALA A 66 5.23 13.92 0.60
CA ALA A 66 6.65 13.56 0.60
C ALA A 66 6.91 12.10 0.19
N GLY A 67 5.86 11.28 0.10
CA GLY A 67 5.97 9.86 -0.24
C GLY A 67 6.68 8.99 0.80
N ILE A 68 6.91 9.51 2.01
CA ILE A 68 7.68 8.81 3.06
C ILE A 68 7.06 8.90 4.46
N ASN A 69 6.30 9.95 4.75
CA ASN A 69 5.68 10.20 6.05
C ASN A 69 4.36 10.97 5.89
N ASN A 70 3.69 11.29 7.01
CA ASN A 70 2.47 12.11 7.05
C ASN A 70 1.37 11.60 6.09
N TRP A 71 1.16 10.28 6.08
CA TRP A 71 0.19 9.64 5.21
C TRP A 71 -1.25 9.96 5.64
N ARG A 72 -2.05 10.45 4.70
CA ARG A 72 -3.51 10.55 4.81
C ARG A 72 -4.12 9.26 4.27
N ILE A 73 -4.57 8.40 5.18
CA ILE A 73 -5.20 7.11 4.87
C ILE A 73 -6.71 7.31 4.77
N ASP A 74 -7.34 6.75 3.73
CA ASP A 74 -8.80 6.80 3.58
C ASP A 74 -9.50 6.11 4.76
N PRO A 75 -10.63 6.65 5.26
CA PRO A 75 -11.29 6.17 6.48
C PRO A 75 -11.93 4.78 6.33
N GLU A 76 -12.07 4.29 5.10
CA GLU A 76 -12.67 3.02 4.72
C GLU A 76 -11.96 2.46 3.47
N PRO A 77 -12.16 1.18 3.12
CA PRO A 77 -11.60 0.61 1.89
C PRO A 77 -11.95 1.45 0.66
N THR A 78 -10.92 1.91 -0.08
CA THR A 78 -11.11 2.63 -1.35
C THR A 78 -11.66 1.71 -2.44
N LEU A 79 -11.24 0.43 -2.41
CA LEU A 79 -11.79 -0.63 -3.24
C LEU A 79 -12.00 -1.85 -2.35
N ALA A 80 -13.25 -2.31 -2.26
CA ALA A 80 -13.64 -3.53 -1.59
C ALA A 80 -13.91 -4.63 -2.62
N PRO A 81 -13.71 -5.91 -2.26
CA PRO A 81 -14.11 -7.02 -3.13
C PRO A 81 -15.62 -7.03 -3.39
N ASP A 82 -16.00 -7.42 -4.60
CA ASP A 82 -17.39 -7.53 -5.09
C ASP A 82 -17.69 -8.94 -5.61
N PRO A 83 -17.88 -9.92 -4.70
CA PRO A 83 -18.15 -11.31 -5.07
C PRO A 83 -19.51 -11.52 -5.77
N ALA A 84 -20.40 -10.53 -5.77
CA ALA A 84 -21.67 -10.65 -6.48
C ALA A 84 -21.47 -10.54 -8.00
N ASN A 85 -20.54 -9.69 -8.44
CA ASN A 85 -20.21 -9.50 -9.84
C ASN A 85 -18.94 -10.26 -10.28
N TYR A 86 -18.01 -10.49 -9.35
CA TYR A 86 -16.75 -11.19 -9.55
C TYR A 86 -16.55 -12.27 -8.46
N PRO A 87 -17.18 -13.45 -8.60
CA PRO A 87 -17.24 -14.46 -7.53
C PRO A 87 -15.88 -14.86 -6.92
N GLU A 88 -14.80 -14.79 -7.69
CA GLU A 88 -13.43 -15.00 -7.25
C GLU A 88 -12.95 -14.02 -6.17
N GLU A 89 -13.50 -12.81 -6.12
CA GLU A 89 -13.18 -11.78 -5.13
C GLU A 89 -13.70 -12.12 -3.73
N ILE A 90 -14.41 -13.23 -3.54
CA ILE A 90 -14.72 -13.78 -2.22
C ILE A 90 -13.46 -14.02 -1.37
N TRP A 91 -12.32 -14.21 -2.03
CA TRP A 91 -11.00 -14.37 -1.40
C TRP A 91 -10.24 -13.04 -1.23
N GLY A 92 -10.85 -11.91 -1.58
CA GLY A 92 -10.26 -10.58 -1.53
C GLY A 92 -9.64 -10.14 -2.85
N ILE A 93 -9.17 -8.89 -2.85
CA ILE A 93 -8.46 -8.26 -3.97
C ILE A 93 -7.09 -7.78 -3.51
N GLU A 94 -6.08 -8.00 -4.35
CA GLU A 94 -4.70 -8.04 -3.88
C GLU A 94 -3.74 -7.36 -4.84
N ASP A 95 -2.58 -6.98 -4.31
CA ASP A 95 -1.37 -6.76 -5.11
C ASP A 95 -1.53 -5.75 -6.27
N PRO A 96 -2.10 -4.55 -6.01
CA PRO A 96 -2.43 -3.60 -7.07
C PRO A 96 -1.19 -3.05 -7.77
N ARG A 97 -1.31 -2.85 -9.08
CA ARG A 97 -0.35 -2.07 -9.90
C ARG A 97 -1.12 -0.92 -10.54
N ILE A 98 -0.57 0.29 -10.43
CA ILE A 98 -1.17 1.53 -10.91
C ILE A 98 -0.08 2.38 -11.57
N THR A 99 -0.45 3.26 -12.51
CA THR A 99 0.44 4.16 -13.25
C THR A 99 -0.01 5.60 -13.12
#